data_AF-W5JGT2-F1
#
_entry.id   AF-W5JGT2-F1
#
_cell.length_a   1.000
_cell.length_b   1.000
_cell.length_c   1.000
_cell.angle_alpha   90.00
_cell.angle_beta   90.00
_cell.angle_gamma   90.00
#
_symmetry.space_group_name_H-M   'P 1'
#
loop_
_entity.id
_entity.type
_entity.pdbx_description
1 polymer ?
#
loop_
_entity_poly.entity_id
_entity_poly.type
_entity_poly.pdbx_seq_one_letter_code
_entity_poly.pdbx_strand_id
1 'polypeptide(L)'
;MQKMGEKLSPSLASDGSSVIVTPAVKEKVRQRRNSKEEKVSTKKAHHPVWQPGEERPAQKSLLVAYLLWLFGGVFGVHHFYLRQDRRAFLWWSTLGYFGIGWIAEILQIPAMVRDANDDPRFVKEFNQLLRTNRKPPFSTGRFLLAIMIGYWWGQMIMIAIPQTVFFGLDWGFLHWAIPFGVALGVWTVGNTGREKGVLWHCLVASYGSYLSRYFLMDEAYWFTTMAFCCAFAFDHFSKEWNLEVPKRKRMAR
;
A
#
# COMPACT_ATOMS: atom_id res chain seq x y z
N MET A 1 58.35 -48.64 -41.34
CA MET A 1 58.27 -49.75 -42.32
C MET A 1 57.54 -49.23 -43.55
N GLN A 2 58.23 -49.33 -44.68
CA GLN A 2 57.87 -48.84 -46.01
C GLN A 2 57.01 -49.87 -46.75
N LYS A 3 56.00 -49.45 -47.52
CA LYS A 3 55.54 -50.01 -48.82
C LYS A 3 54.32 -49.19 -49.30
N MET A 4 54.42 -48.37 -50.36
CA MET A 4 54.47 -48.73 -51.79
C MET A 4 53.05 -49.08 -52.30
N GLY A 5 52.41 -48.17 -53.04
CA GLY A 5 52.19 -48.30 -54.49
C GLY A 5 50.79 -48.87 -54.74
N GLU A 6 50.01 -48.59 -55.77
CA GLU A 6 50.24 -47.96 -57.07
C GLU A 6 48.86 -47.84 -57.78
N LYS A 7 48.66 -46.74 -58.51
CA LYS A 7 47.81 -46.49 -59.72
C LYS A 7 46.34 -46.95 -59.77
N LEU A 8 45.48 -46.07 -60.32
CA LEU A 8 45.00 -46.11 -61.72
C LEU A 8 43.94 -45.00 -61.93
N SER A 9 44.15 -44.13 -62.93
CA SER A 9 43.05 -43.43 -63.63
C SER A 9 42.74 -44.23 -64.90
N PRO A 10 41.49 -44.23 -65.42
CA PRO A 10 41.11 -43.18 -66.37
C PRO A 10 39.61 -42.77 -66.36
N SER A 11 39.35 -41.75 -67.18
CA SER A 11 38.13 -41.07 -67.60
C SER A 11 36.86 -41.90 -67.91
N LEU A 12 35.66 -41.33 -67.81
CA LEU A 12 34.90 -40.65 -68.91
C LEU A 12 33.45 -40.33 -68.46
N ALA A 13 32.96 -39.14 -68.84
CA ALA A 13 31.59 -38.73 -69.17
C ALA A 13 30.36 -39.31 -68.43
N SER A 14 29.51 -38.44 -67.87
CA SER A 14 28.25 -38.01 -68.52
C SER A 14 27.38 -37.14 -67.60
N ASP A 15 26.66 -36.28 -68.29
CA ASP A 15 25.72 -35.24 -67.89
C ASP A 15 24.50 -35.75 -67.09
N GLY A 16 23.86 -34.89 -66.28
CA GLY A 16 22.53 -35.19 -65.73
C GLY A 16 22.24 -34.78 -64.29
N SER A 17 21.90 -33.51 -64.09
CA SER A 17 20.70 -33.04 -63.35
C SER A 17 20.26 -33.74 -62.05
N SER A 18 20.39 -33.05 -60.91
CA SER A 18 19.28 -32.60 -60.03
C SER A 18 19.74 -32.39 -58.57
N VAL A 19 20.11 -31.15 -58.26
CA VAL A 19 20.35 -30.68 -56.90
C VAL A 19 19.04 -30.15 -56.34
N ILE A 20 18.43 -30.85 -55.38
CA ILE A 20 17.42 -30.27 -54.47
C ILE A 20 18.09 -30.05 -53.12
N VAL A 21 18.47 -28.81 -52.86
CA VAL A 21 18.98 -28.31 -51.58
C VAL A 21 17.88 -27.47 -50.94
N THR A 22 17.41 -27.85 -49.75
CA THR A 22 16.74 -26.92 -48.82
C THR A 22 17.15 -27.18 -47.38
N PRO A 23 18.01 -26.35 -46.77
CA PRO A 23 18.20 -26.30 -45.32
C PRO A 23 17.72 -24.98 -44.67
N ALA A 24 17.26 -23.98 -45.43
CA ALA A 24 17.10 -22.61 -44.91
C ALA A 24 15.85 -22.35 -44.02
N VAL A 25 14.86 -23.26 -43.97
CA VAL A 25 13.58 -22.98 -43.29
C VAL A 25 13.57 -23.45 -41.82
N LYS A 26 14.26 -24.55 -41.48
CA LYS A 26 14.21 -25.14 -40.13
C LYS A 26 14.94 -24.29 -39.09
N GLU A 27 16.02 -23.64 -39.47
CA GLU A 27 16.87 -22.86 -38.55
C GLU A 27 16.17 -21.56 -38.10
N LYS A 28 15.51 -20.88 -39.04
CA LYS A 28 14.79 -19.62 -38.78
C LYS A 28 13.56 -19.81 -37.88
N VAL A 29 12.90 -20.97 -37.93
CA VAL A 29 11.76 -21.31 -37.07
C VAL A 29 12.21 -21.65 -35.65
N ARG A 30 13.30 -22.43 -35.50
CA ARG A 30 13.85 -22.80 -34.19
C ARG A 30 14.41 -21.58 -33.45
N GLN A 31 15.07 -20.66 -34.16
CA GLN A 31 15.61 -19.43 -33.57
C GLN A 31 14.51 -18.41 -33.20
N ARG A 32 13.41 -18.33 -33.97
CA ARG A 32 12.21 -17.54 -33.60
C ARG A 32 11.45 -18.12 -32.41
N ARG A 33 11.44 -19.45 -32.24
CA ARG A 33 10.79 -20.11 -31.10
C ARG A 33 11.60 -19.91 -29.82
N ASN A 34 12.93 -20.08 -29.87
CA ASN A 34 13.81 -19.84 -28.74
C ASN A 34 13.81 -18.36 -28.30
N SER A 35 13.81 -17.40 -29.23
CA SER A 35 13.75 -15.97 -28.87
C SER A 35 12.39 -15.53 -28.34
N LYS A 36 11.29 -16.22 -28.69
CA LYS A 36 9.98 -16.00 -28.06
C LYS A 36 9.86 -16.70 -26.71
N GLU A 37 10.37 -17.92 -26.55
CA GLU A 37 10.38 -18.65 -25.28
C GLU A 37 11.33 -17.99 -24.26
N GLU A 38 12.46 -17.44 -24.69
CA GLU A 38 13.37 -16.66 -23.85
C GLU A 38 12.77 -15.30 -23.45
N LYS A 39 12.03 -14.64 -24.35
CA LYS A 39 11.25 -13.41 -24.04
C LYS A 39 9.99 -13.67 -23.21
N VAL A 40 9.46 -14.91 -23.22
CA VAL A 40 8.34 -15.33 -22.37
C VAL A 40 8.84 -15.79 -20.99
N SER A 41 10.03 -16.40 -20.92
CA SER A 41 10.70 -16.82 -19.67
C SER A 41 11.29 -15.63 -18.87
N THR A 42 11.69 -14.55 -19.55
CA THR A 42 12.27 -13.35 -18.90
C THR A 42 11.24 -12.30 -18.47
N LYS A 43 9.94 -12.56 -18.59
CA LYS A 43 8.92 -11.82 -17.81
C LYS A 43 8.87 -12.33 -16.37
N LYS A 44 10.01 -12.36 -15.67
CA LYS A 44 10.00 -12.42 -14.20
C LYS A 44 9.23 -11.18 -13.75
N ALA A 45 8.11 -11.37 -13.06
CA ALA A 45 7.38 -10.29 -12.42
C ALA A 45 8.40 -9.48 -11.61
N HIS A 46 8.69 -8.25 -12.04
CA HIS A 46 9.62 -7.40 -11.33
C HIS A 46 8.91 -6.98 -10.03
N HIS A 47 9.22 -7.68 -8.94
CA HIS A 47 8.67 -7.32 -7.64
C HIS A 47 9.24 -5.97 -7.24
N PRO A 48 8.40 -5.03 -6.79
CA PRO A 48 8.90 -3.75 -6.32
C PRO A 48 9.85 -3.99 -5.14
N VAL A 49 11.05 -3.42 -5.23
CA VAL A 49 12.03 -3.42 -4.14
C VAL A 49 12.04 -2.02 -3.55
N TRP A 50 11.84 -1.93 -2.24
CA TRP A 50 11.99 -0.68 -1.52
C TRP A 50 13.45 -0.53 -1.07
N GLN A 51 14.03 0.61 -1.39
CA GLN A 51 15.39 0.98 -0.98
C GLN A 51 15.31 2.24 -0.12
N PRO A 52 16.03 2.30 1.01
CA PRO A 52 16.14 3.53 1.78
C PRO A 52 16.85 4.60 0.94
N GLY A 53 16.61 5.87 1.26
CA GLY A 53 17.29 6.97 0.59
C GLY A 53 18.81 6.86 0.70
N GLU A 54 19.52 7.40 -0.28
CA GLU A 54 20.99 7.37 -0.34
C GLU A 54 21.64 8.01 0.90
N GLU A 55 20.98 9.02 1.48
CA GLU A 55 21.35 9.60 2.77
C GLU A 55 20.73 8.82 3.94
N ARG A 56 21.56 8.20 4.77
CA ARG A 56 21.11 7.51 5.97
C ARG A 56 20.48 8.48 6.98
N PRO A 57 19.37 8.10 7.64
CA PRO A 57 18.80 8.87 8.72
C PRO A 57 19.79 9.21 9.83
N ALA A 58 19.74 10.46 10.32
CA ALA A 58 20.08 10.72 11.71
C ALA A 58 19.25 9.78 12.60
N GLN A 59 19.95 8.90 13.31
CA GLN A 59 19.36 7.81 14.07
C GLN A 59 18.47 8.38 15.19
N LYS A 60 17.24 7.90 15.24
CA LYS A 60 16.25 8.21 16.26
C LYS A 60 16.45 7.27 17.45
N SER A 61 16.43 7.83 18.65
CA SER A 61 16.63 7.08 19.88
C SER A 61 15.29 6.53 20.40
N LEU A 62 15.31 5.25 20.78
CA LEU A 62 14.17 4.60 21.45
C LEU A 62 13.83 5.28 22.77
N LEU A 63 14.85 5.63 23.56
CA LEU A 63 14.66 6.25 24.87
C LEU A 63 13.96 7.61 24.71
N VAL A 64 14.39 8.40 23.74
CA VAL A 64 13.74 9.69 23.42
C VAL A 64 12.29 9.47 23.00
N ALA A 65 12.01 8.48 22.15
CA ALA A 65 10.63 8.16 21.75
C ALA A 65 9.74 7.79 22.97
N TYR A 66 10.25 7.00 23.92
CA TYR A 66 9.51 6.66 25.14
C TYR A 66 9.32 7.85 26.09
N LEU A 67 10.32 8.73 26.24
CA LEU A 67 10.16 9.96 27.01
C LEU A 67 9.09 10.86 26.40
N LEU A 68 9.11 11.04 25.08
CA LEU A 68 8.08 11.82 24.38
C LEU A 68 6.70 11.17 24.50
N TRP A 69 6.62 9.84 24.51
CA TRP A 69 5.37 9.12 24.71
C TRP A 69 4.83 9.27 26.15
N LEU A 70 5.69 9.34 27.16
CA LEU A 70 5.24 9.50 28.55
C LEU A 70 4.78 10.94 28.83
N PHE A 71 5.58 11.95 28.45
CA PHE A 71 5.31 13.35 28.77
C PHE A 71 4.43 14.06 27.72
N GLY A 72 4.60 13.71 26.45
CA GLY A 72 3.87 14.27 25.31
C GLY A 72 2.89 13.29 24.69
N GLY A 73 2.62 12.16 25.36
CA GLY A 73 1.79 11.07 24.83
C GLY A 73 0.41 11.53 24.41
N VAL A 74 -0.30 12.27 25.27
CA VAL A 74 -1.66 12.77 24.95
C VAL A 74 -1.68 13.66 23.70
N PHE A 75 -0.63 14.45 23.50
CA PHE A 75 -0.50 15.34 22.33
C PHE A 75 0.08 14.64 21.08
N GLY A 76 0.55 13.40 21.20
CA GLY A 76 1.12 12.65 20.08
C GLY A 76 2.51 13.13 19.63
N VAL A 77 3.28 13.77 20.52
CA VAL A 77 4.58 14.39 20.16
C VAL A 77 5.60 13.36 19.65
N HIS A 78 5.57 12.14 20.16
CA HIS A 78 6.45 11.05 19.73
C HIS A 78 6.23 10.67 18.25
N HIS A 79 5.00 10.75 17.73
CA HIS A 79 4.74 10.51 16.31
C HIS A 79 5.36 11.57 15.40
N PHE A 80 5.34 12.84 15.83
CA PHE A 80 6.04 13.92 15.12
C PHE A 80 7.56 13.71 15.13
N TYR A 81 8.13 13.22 16.25
CA TYR A 81 9.55 12.89 16.31
C TYR A 81 9.95 11.79 15.32
N LEU A 82 9.06 10.81 15.13
CA LEU A 82 9.19 9.70 14.19
C LEU A 82 8.78 10.06 12.75
N ARG A 83 8.35 11.31 12.50
CA ARG A 83 7.91 11.82 11.18
C ARG A 83 6.73 11.06 10.61
N GLN A 84 5.82 10.62 11.46
CA GLN A 84 4.59 9.94 11.08
C GLN A 84 3.40 10.89 11.21
N ASP A 85 3.41 11.96 10.41
CA ASP A 85 2.48 13.10 10.54
C ASP A 85 1.00 12.68 10.50
N ARG A 86 0.65 11.70 9.66
CA ARG A 86 -0.73 11.16 9.58
C ARG A 86 -1.15 10.46 10.87
N ARG A 87 -0.24 9.72 11.52
CA ARG A 87 -0.50 9.08 12.82
C ARG A 87 -0.61 10.11 13.92
N ALA A 88 0.26 11.13 13.89
CA ALA A 88 0.19 12.23 14.83
C ALA A 88 -1.16 12.98 14.73
N PHE A 89 -1.66 13.20 13.51
CA PHE A 89 -2.96 13.83 13.29
C PHE A 89 -4.13 12.98 13.82
N LEU A 90 -4.14 11.67 13.51
CA LEU A 90 -5.14 10.73 14.04
C LEU A 90 -5.11 10.67 15.57
N TRP A 91 -3.90 10.66 16.14
CA TRP A 91 -3.68 10.64 17.57
C TRP A 91 -4.27 11.87 18.25
N TRP A 92 -3.95 13.05 17.72
CA TRP A 92 -4.43 14.32 18.26
C TRP A 92 -5.96 14.46 18.11
N SER A 93 -6.51 14.06 16.95
CA SER A 93 -7.96 14.10 16.69
C SER A 93 -8.78 13.19 17.61
N THR A 94 -8.18 12.15 18.17
CA THR A 94 -8.87 11.13 18.98
C THR A 94 -8.41 11.12 20.44
N LEU A 95 -7.54 12.07 20.80
CA LEU A 95 -6.89 12.15 22.11
C LEU A 95 -6.27 10.81 22.54
N GLY A 96 -5.53 10.19 21.62
CA GLY A 96 -4.85 8.92 21.86
C GLY A 96 -5.75 7.69 21.84
N TYR A 97 -6.70 7.65 20.90
CA TYR A 97 -7.65 6.55 20.72
C TYR A 97 -8.36 6.16 22.01
N PHE A 98 -8.88 7.16 22.74
CA PHE A 98 -9.60 6.99 24.01
C PHE A 98 -8.79 6.24 25.09
N GLY A 99 -7.46 6.41 25.10
CA GLY A 99 -6.55 5.83 26.10
C GLY A 99 -6.10 4.40 25.82
N ILE A 100 -6.87 3.61 25.05
CA ILE A 100 -6.46 2.25 24.64
C ILE A 100 -5.24 2.31 23.72
N GLY A 101 -5.22 3.30 22.81
CA GLY A 101 -4.10 3.53 21.92
C GLY A 101 -2.79 3.80 22.66
N TRP A 102 -2.87 4.53 23.77
CA TRP A 102 -1.72 4.86 24.62
C TRP A 102 -1.01 3.62 25.15
N ILE A 103 -1.76 2.61 25.56
CA ILE A 103 -1.22 1.32 26.04
C ILE A 103 -0.67 0.49 24.88
N ALA A 104 -1.47 0.34 23.80
CA ALA A 104 -1.09 -0.44 22.63
C ALA A 104 0.18 0.07 21.95
N GLU A 105 0.52 1.34 22.16
CA GLU A 105 1.65 1.99 21.53
C GLU A 105 3.01 1.63 22.14
N ILE A 106 3.06 1.26 23.42
CA ILE A 106 4.30 0.81 24.07
C ILE A 106 4.96 -0.33 23.27
N LEU A 107 4.13 -1.21 22.72
CA LEU A 107 4.55 -2.35 21.89
C LEU A 107 4.92 -1.94 20.46
N GLN A 108 4.38 -0.83 19.95
CA GLN A 108 4.57 -0.38 18.57
C GLN A 108 5.77 0.54 18.39
N ILE A 109 6.16 1.31 19.43
CA ILE A 109 7.31 2.25 19.39
C ILE A 109 8.59 1.61 18.84
N PRO A 110 9.01 0.39 19.27
CA PRO A 110 10.23 -0.22 18.76
C PRO A 110 10.18 -0.52 17.25
N ALA A 111 9.02 -0.92 16.74
CA ALA A 111 8.81 -1.14 15.32
C ALA A 111 8.86 0.19 14.55
N MET A 112 8.23 1.24 15.07
CA MET A 112 8.22 2.56 14.43
C MET A 112 9.60 3.22 14.39
N VAL A 113 10.42 3.05 15.45
CA VAL A 113 11.79 3.58 15.47
C VAL A 113 12.67 2.86 14.45
N ARG A 114 12.53 1.53 14.32
CA ARG A 114 13.26 0.76 13.29
C ARG A 114 12.87 1.17 11.87
N ASP A 115 11.59 1.41 11.63
CA ASP A 115 11.08 1.95 10.36
C ASP A 115 11.65 3.35 10.08
N ALA A 116 11.63 4.26 11.08
CA ALA A 116 12.17 5.62 10.93
C ALA A 116 13.69 5.69 10.77
N ASN A 117 14.41 4.68 11.24
CA ASN A 117 15.88 4.57 11.17
C ASN A 117 16.38 3.81 9.93
N ASP A 118 15.47 3.29 9.09
CA ASP A 118 15.80 2.46 7.94
C ASP A 118 16.71 1.27 8.30
N ASP A 119 16.41 0.60 9.43
CA ASP A 119 17.21 -0.53 9.93
C ASP A 119 17.34 -1.62 8.85
N PRO A 120 18.56 -2.12 8.53
CA PRO A 120 18.77 -3.20 7.57
C PRO A 120 17.90 -4.44 7.81
N ARG A 121 17.54 -4.75 9.06
CA ARG A 121 16.63 -5.87 9.38
C ARG A 121 15.21 -5.57 8.88
N PHE A 122 14.69 -4.40 9.21
CA PHE A 122 13.38 -3.95 8.76
C PHE A 122 13.29 -3.86 7.23
N VAL A 123 14.33 -3.32 6.57
CA VAL A 123 14.39 -3.24 5.11
C VAL A 123 14.33 -4.62 4.46
N LYS A 124 15.03 -5.61 5.02
CA LYS A 124 15.02 -7.00 4.53
C LYS A 124 13.65 -7.64 4.69
N GLU A 125 13.05 -7.53 5.89
CA GLU A 125 11.72 -8.07 6.20
C GLU A 125 10.63 -7.44 5.30
N PHE A 126 10.66 -6.11 5.15
CA PHE A 126 9.73 -5.39 4.30
C PHE A 126 9.87 -5.79 2.83
N ASN A 127 11.10 -5.93 2.33
CA ASN A 127 11.33 -6.41 0.96
C ASN A 127 10.91 -7.88 0.75
N GLN A 128 11.04 -8.74 1.77
CA GLN A 128 10.47 -10.08 1.72
C GLN A 128 8.95 -10.03 1.60
N LEU A 129 8.29 -9.15 2.35
CA LEU A 129 6.84 -8.97 2.30
C LEU A 129 6.37 -8.50 0.92
N LEU A 130 7.10 -7.57 0.28
CA LEU A 130 6.82 -7.09 -1.09
C LEU A 130 7.01 -8.18 -2.16
N ARG A 131 7.91 -9.14 -1.92
CA ARG A 131 8.09 -10.31 -2.82
C ARG A 131 6.92 -11.28 -2.71
N THR A 132 6.44 -11.54 -1.49
CA THR A 132 5.35 -12.49 -1.25
C THR A 132 3.99 -11.89 -1.61
N ASN A 133 3.73 -10.63 -1.25
CA ASN A 133 2.41 -10.03 -1.32
C ASN A 133 2.37 -8.85 -2.31
N ARG A 134 1.61 -9.00 -3.40
CA ARG A 134 1.39 -7.90 -4.36
C ARG A 134 0.60 -6.73 -3.77
N LYS A 135 -0.32 -7.00 -2.84
CA LYS A 135 -1.08 -6.01 -2.08
C LYS A 135 -0.80 -6.21 -0.59
N PRO A 136 -0.87 -5.16 0.25
CA PRO A 136 -0.70 -5.31 1.68
C PRO A 136 -1.74 -6.27 2.27
N PRO A 137 -1.33 -7.16 3.20
CA PRO A 137 -2.23 -8.13 3.79
C PRO A 137 -3.36 -7.44 4.58
N PHE A 138 -4.43 -8.17 4.85
CA PHE A 138 -5.51 -7.68 5.69
C PHE A 138 -5.03 -7.64 7.16
N SER A 139 -5.18 -6.48 7.80
CA SER A 139 -4.83 -6.29 9.21
C SER A 139 -6.10 -5.96 9.98
N THR A 140 -6.54 -6.90 10.82
CA THR A 140 -7.75 -6.73 11.63
C THR A 140 -7.67 -5.48 12.52
N GLY A 141 -6.51 -5.23 13.14
CA GLY A 141 -6.33 -4.05 13.99
C GLY A 141 -6.50 -2.73 13.23
N ARG A 142 -5.97 -2.63 12.00
CA ARG A 142 -6.12 -1.43 11.16
C ARG A 142 -7.54 -1.27 10.64
N PHE A 143 -8.19 -2.36 10.26
CA PHE A 143 -9.58 -2.36 9.81
C PHE A 143 -10.53 -1.91 10.93
N LEU A 144 -10.41 -2.48 12.13
CA LEU A 144 -11.20 -2.07 13.29
C LEU A 144 -10.93 -0.61 13.67
N LEU A 145 -9.67 -0.17 13.62
CA LEU A 145 -9.31 1.22 13.84
C LEU A 145 -9.97 2.15 12.82
N ALA A 146 -9.98 1.77 11.54
CA ALA A 146 -10.61 2.56 10.48
C ALA A 146 -12.13 2.71 10.71
N ILE A 147 -12.81 1.63 11.11
CA ILE A 147 -14.23 1.69 11.48
C ILE A 147 -14.45 2.63 12.66
N MET A 148 -13.64 2.48 13.73
CA MET A 148 -13.79 3.27 14.95
C MET A 148 -13.55 4.78 14.69
N ILE A 149 -12.51 5.13 13.93
CA ILE A 149 -12.22 6.52 13.56
C ILE A 149 -13.25 7.08 12.60
N GLY A 150 -13.66 6.31 11.59
CA GLY A 150 -14.72 6.71 10.67
C GLY A 150 -16.02 7.03 11.44
N TYR A 151 -16.41 6.13 12.35
CA TYR A 151 -17.56 6.34 13.23
C TYR A 151 -17.40 7.61 14.06
N TRP A 152 -16.27 7.78 14.75
CA TRP A 152 -16.00 8.94 15.58
C TRP A 152 -16.09 10.27 14.83
N TRP A 153 -15.44 10.37 13.66
CA TRP A 153 -15.45 11.61 12.87
C TRP A 153 -16.83 11.93 12.31
N GLY A 154 -17.57 10.92 11.86
CA GLY A 154 -18.95 11.11 11.44
C GLY A 154 -19.83 11.61 12.59
N GLN A 155 -19.69 11.02 13.78
CA GLN A 155 -20.45 11.39 14.97
C GLN A 155 -20.17 12.84 15.39
N MET A 156 -18.91 13.28 15.33
CA MET A 156 -18.55 14.69 15.58
C MET A 156 -19.25 15.65 14.62
N ILE A 157 -19.36 15.30 13.34
CA ILE A 157 -20.10 16.11 12.37
C ILE A 157 -21.59 16.14 12.72
N MET A 158 -22.18 15.00 13.08
CA MET A 158 -23.59 14.92 13.42
C MET A 158 -23.94 15.75 14.66
N ILE A 159 -23.15 15.63 15.73
CA ILE A 159 -23.34 16.39 16.98
C ILE A 159 -23.16 17.90 16.76
N ALA A 160 -22.31 18.29 15.81
CA ALA A 160 -22.12 19.70 15.46
C ALA A 160 -23.32 20.32 14.73
N ILE A 161 -24.24 19.52 14.18
CA ILE A 161 -25.40 20.00 13.43
C ILE A 161 -26.58 20.21 14.39
N PRO A 162 -27.14 21.44 14.50
CA PRO A 162 -28.29 21.70 15.34
C PRO A 162 -29.54 20.99 14.80
N GLN A 163 -30.29 20.35 15.69
CA GLN A 163 -31.51 19.59 15.35
C GLN A 163 -32.76 20.47 15.28
N THR A 164 -32.66 21.73 15.68
CA THR A 164 -33.77 22.69 15.70
C THR A 164 -33.55 23.79 14.68
N VAL A 165 -34.65 24.42 14.24
CA VAL A 165 -34.60 25.58 13.36
C VAL A 165 -33.85 26.70 14.06
N PHE A 166 -32.62 26.95 13.61
CA PHE A 166 -31.72 27.94 14.18
C PHE A 166 -31.52 29.04 13.13
N PHE A 167 -31.81 30.29 13.48
CA PHE A 167 -31.89 31.44 12.55
C PHE A 167 -32.96 31.33 11.46
N GLY A 168 -34.03 30.55 11.67
CA GLY A 168 -35.10 30.39 10.67
C GLY A 168 -34.75 29.48 9.50
N LEU A 169 -33.58 28.82 9.54
CA LEU A 169 -33.11 27.85 8.57
C LEU A 169 -33.14 26.43 9.16
N ASP A 170 -33.54 25.46 8.35
CA ASP A 170 -33.41 24.03 8.67
C ASP A 170 -32.02 23.55 8.22
N TRP A 171 -31.19 23.14 9.19
CA TRP A 171 -29.83 22.64 8.96
C TRP A 171 -29.81 21.16 8.56
N GLY A 172 -30.97 20.54 8.32
CA GLY A 172 -31.12 19.15 7.91
C GLY A 172 -30.27 18.74 6.70
N PHE A 173 -30.08 19.63 5.72
CA PHE A 173 -29.25 19.34 4.54
C PHE A 173 -27.77 19.09 4.88
N LEU A 174 -27.29 19.58 6.03
CA LEU A 174 -25.89 19.44 6.44
C LEU A 174 -25.54 17.99 6.84
N HIS A 175 -26.54 17.12 7.04
CA HIS A 175 -26.32 15.69 7.30
C HIS A 175 -25.62 14.96 6.15
N TRP A 176 -25.65 15.51 4.92
CA TRP A 176 -24.85 15.01 3.80
C TRP A 176 -23.33 15.18 3.99
N ALA A 177 -22.89 15.93 5.01
CA ALA A 177 -21.49 15.99 5.42
C ALA A 177 -21.06 14.79 6.29
N ILE A 178 -22.00 14.03 6.87
CA ILE A 178 -21.69 12.88 7.73
C ILE A 178 -20.94 11.79 6.95
N PRO A 179 -21.41 11.32 5.77
CA PRO A 179 -20.69 10.29 5.00
C PRO A 179 -19.31 10.74 4.54
N PHE A 180 -19.12 12.05 4.35
CA PHE A 180 -17.83 12.64 4.03
C PHE A 180 -16.87 12.54 5.22
N GLY A 181 -17.31 12.87 6.43
CA GLY A 181 -16.50 12.70 7.65
C GLY A 181 -16.08 11.25 7.88
N VAL A 182 -17.01 10.31 7.72
CA VAL A 182 -16.73 8.88 7.85
C VAL A 182 -15.69 8.43 6.81
N ALA A 183 -15.86 8.82 5.55
CA ALA A 183 -14.93 8.47 4.49
C ALA A 183 -13.53 9.05 4.73
N LEU A 184 -13.43 10.30 5.20
CA LEU A 184 -12.15 10.90 5.57
C LEU A 184 -11.48 10.18 6.75
N GLY A 185 -12.24 9.80 7.78
CA GLY A 185 -11.73 9.05 8.91
C GLY A 185 -11.15 7.69 8.49
N VAL A 186 -11.90 6.92 7.70
CA VAL A 186 -11.43 5.63 7.16
C VAL A 186 -10.20 5.82 6.27
N TRP A 187 -10.22 6.79 5.37
CA TRP A 187 -9.14 7.06 4.42
C TRP A 187 -7.84 7.51 5.10
N THR A 188 -7.94 8.32 6.16
CA THR A 188 -6.75 8.76 6.92
C THR A 188 -6.09 7.61 7.67
N VAL A 189 -6.87 6.72 8.28
CA VAL A 189 -6.34 5.47 8.89
C VAL A 189 -5.74 4.56 7.84
N GLY A 190 -6.43 4.38 6.71
CA GLY A 190 -5.97 3.55 5.60
C GLY A 190 -4.62 4.00 5.01
N ASN A 191 -4.39 5.31 4.97
CA ASN A 191 -3.15 5.90 4.43
C ASN A 191 -2.03 6.10 5.45
N THR A 192 -2.15 5.44 6.60
CA THR A 192 -1.16 5.54 7.66
C THR A 192 -0.02 4.53 7.45
N GLY A 193 1.23 4.98 7.47
CA GLY A 193 2.41 4.12 7.39
C GLY A 193 2.82 3.80 5.94
N ARG A 194 3.14 2.52 5.67
CA ARG A 194 3.59 2.03 4.35
C ARG A 194 2.44 1.58 3.43
N GLU A 195 1.22 1.99 3.73
CA GLU A 195 0.03 1.68 2.93
C GLU A 195 -0.58 2.99 2.43
N LYS A 196 -1.13 2.96 1.20
CA LYS A 196 -1.84 4.07 0.58
C LYS A 196 -3.08 3.57 -0.14
N GLY A 197 -4.04 4.47 -0.33
CA GLY A 197 -5.23 4.24 -1.12
C GLY A 197 -5.91 5.55 -1.49
N VAL A 198 -6.77 5.46 -2.49
CA VAL A 198 -7.57 6.58 -3.00
C VAL A 198 -8.81 6.83 -2.13
N LEU A 199 -9.21 8.10 -2.05
CA LEU A 199 -10.36 8.56 -1.26
C LEU A 199 -11.71 8.25 -1.94
N TRP A 200 -11.74 8.21 -3.26
CA TRP A 200 -12.97 8.04 -4.04
C TRP A 200 -13.76 6.78 -3.67
N HIS A 201 -13.10 5.61 -3.54
CA HIS A 201 -13.77 4.38 -3.15
C HIS A 201 -14.46 4.49 -1.78
N CYS A 202 -13.83 5.17 -0.82
CA CYS A 202 -14.43 5.44 0.49
C CYS A 202 -15.67 6.32 0.35
N LEU A 203 -15.60 7.38 -0.45
CA LEU A 203 -16.72 8.29 -0.65
C LEU A 203 -17.91 7.60 -1.30
N VAL A 204 -17.69 6.84 -2.39
CA VAL A 204 -18.78 6.09 -3.04
C VAL A 204 -19.41 5.12 -2.06
N ALA A 205 -18.60 4.38 -1.31
CA ALA A 205 -19.09 3.40 -0.35
C ALA A 205 -19.87 4.07 0.79
N SER A 206 -19.36 5.17 1.36
CA SER A 206 -20.04 5.85 2.47
C SER A 206 -21.34 6.53 2.03
N TYR A 207 -21.35 7.24 0.91
CA TYR A 207 -22.56 7.87 0.37
C TYR A 207 -23.60 6.84 -0.11
N GLY A 208 -23.16 5.74 -0.73
CA GLY A 208 -24.06 4.66 -1.13
C GLY A 208 -24.69 3.96 0.07
N SER A 209 -23.88 3.64 1.09
CA SER A 209 -24.38 3.03 2.33
C SER A 209 -25.14 4.00 3.22
N TYR A 210 -25.00 5.32 3.05
CA TYR A 210 -25.80 6.33 3.76
C TYR A 210 -27.30 6.19 3.48
N LEU A 211 -27.67 5.69 2.29
CA LEU A 211 -29.07 5.37 1.96
C LEU A 211 -29.70 4.33 2.89
N SER A 212 -28.89 3.54 3.60
CA SER A 212 -29.38 2.61 4.65
C SER A 212 -30.14 3.32 5.77
N ARG A 213 -29.93 4.63 5.97
CA ARG A 213 -30.66 5.47 6.92
C ARG A 213 -32.18 5.44 6.70
N TYR A 214 -32.65 5.23 5.47
CA TYR A 214 -34.09 5.17 5.17
C TYR A 214 -34.72 3.82 5.54
N PHE A 215 -33.90 2.77 5.69
CA PHE A 215 -34.36 1.41 6.01
C PHE A 215 -34.16 1.06 7.48
N LEU A 216 -33.10 1.58 8.10
CA LEU A 216 -32.74 1.33 9.49
C LEU A 216 -33.20 2.50 10.36
N MET A 217 -34.16 2.23 11.25
CA MET A 217 -34.75 3.25 12.13
C MET A 217 -33.78 3.79 13.18
N ASP A 218 -32.86 2.94 13.65
CA ASP A 218 -31.93 3.29 14.74
C ASP A 218 -30.59 3.79 14.17
N GLU A 219 -30.13 4.90 14.77
CA GLU A 219 -28.94 5.65 14.40
C GLU A 219 -27.70 4.77 14.35
N ALA A 220 -27.52 3.94 15.37
CA ALA A 220 -26.31 3.15 15.53
C ALA A 220 -26.10 2.18 14.35
N TYR A 221 -27.17 1.59 13.81
CA TYR A 221 -27.06 0.57 12.77
C TYR A 221 -26.69 1.14 11.41
N TRP A 222 -27.32 2.24 10.98
CA TRP A 222 -26.96 2.82 9.68
C TRP A 222 -25.56 3.43 9.74
N PHE A 223 -25.15 3.98 10.90
CA PHE A 223 -23.83 4.54 11.09
C PHE A 223 -22.73 3.49 11.03
N THR A 224 -22.91 2.39 11.76
CA THR A 224 -21.95 1.27 11.78
C THR A 224 -21.89 0.56 10.45
N THR A 225 -23.04 0.34 9.79
CA THR A 225 -23.10 -0.21 8.43
C THR A 225 -22.31 0.65 7.45
N MET A 226 -22.50 1.97 7.50
CA MET A 226 -21.77 2.90 6.64
C MET A 226 -20.26 2.87 6.89
N ALA A 227 -19.83 2.93 8.15
CA ALA A 227 -18.42 2.86 8.51
C ALA A 227 -17.78 1.52 8.07
N PHE A 228 -18.49 0.40 8.25
CA PHE A 228 -18.06 -0.92 7.83
C PHE A 228 -17.93 -1.03 6.32
N CYS A 229 -18.97 -0.66 5.55
CA CYS A 229 -18.92 -0.68 4.08
C CYS A 229 -17.80 0.20 3.53
N CYS A 230 -17.60 1.38 4.11
CA CYS A 230 -16.51 2.28 3.75
C CYS A 230 -15.13 1.67 4.01
N ALA A 231 -14.91 1.11 5.21
CA ALA A 231 -13.66 0.45 5.56
C ALA A 231 -13.38 -0.77 4.67
N PHE A 232 -14.41 -1.58 4.40
CA PHE A 232 -14.31 -2.75 3.54
C PHE A 232 -13.94 -2.35 2.10
N ALA A 233 -14.60 -1.31 1.56
CA ALA A 233 -14.30 -0.81 0.23
C ALA A 233 -12.85 -0.28 0.12
N PHE A 234 -12.35 0.41 1.14
CA PHE A 234 -10.95 0.85 1.17
C PHE A 234 -9.99 -0.34 1.16
N ASP A 235 -10.19 -1.31 2.05
CA ASP A 235 -9.29 -2.45 2.21
C ASP A 235 -9.26 -3.37 0.99
N HIS A 236 -10.40 -3.56 0.34
CA HIS A 236 -10.54 -4.47 -0.80
C HIS A 236 -10.10 -3.83 -2.12
N PHE A 237 -10.56 -2.60 -2.40
CA PHE A 237 -10.34 -1.95 -3.70
C PHE A 237 -9.17 -0.98 -3.69
N SER A 238 -9.05 -0.16 -2.65
CA SER A 238 -8.20 1.03 -2.63
C SER A 238 -6.77 0.76 -2.17
N LYS A 239 -6.55 -0.30 -1.41
CA LYS A 239 -5.33 -0.53 -0.66
C LYS A 239 -4.15 -0.97 -1.54
N GLU A 240 -3.06 -0.20 -1.46
CA GLU A 240 -1.81 -0.38 -2.18
C GLU A 240 -0.59 -0.10 -1.28
N TRP A 241 0.58 -0.57 -1.70
CA TRP A 241 1.84 -0.29 -1.00
C TRP A 241 2.31 1.15 -1.24
N ASN A 242 2.71 1.84 -0.17
CA ASN A 242 3.43 3.11 -0.25
C ASN A 242 4.94 2.86 -0.20
N LEU A 243 5.59 3.03 -1.35
CA LEU A 243 7.03 2.84 -1.54
C LEU A 243 7.79 4.18 -1.59
N GLU A 244 7.09 5.29 -1.38
CA GLU A 244 7.72 6.61 -1.42
C GLU A 244 8.68 6.76 -0.23
N VAL A 245 9.94 7.07 -0.54
CA VAL A 245 10.92 7.43 0.48
C VAL A 245 10.59 8.86 0.94
N PRO A 246 10.38 9.10 2.24
CA PRO A 246 10.07 10.44 2.74
C PRO A 246 11.15 11.44 2.31
N LYS A 247 10.80 12.41 1.45
CA LYS A 247 11.71 13.49 1.05
C LYS A 247 12.07 14.31 2.28
N ARG A 248 13.34 14.26 2.70
CA ARG A 248 13.81 15.04 3.85
C ARG A 248 13.83 16.51 3.47
N LYS A 249 13.04 17.33 4.17
CA LYS A 249 13.27 18.77 4.19
C LYS A 249 14.61 18.98 4.88
N ARG A 250 15.63 19.34 4.10
CA ARG A 250 16.90 19.81 4.61
C ARG A 250 16.59 21.13 5.33
N MET A 251 16.48 21.08 6.65
CA MET A 251 16.45 22.29 7.46
C MET A 251 17.81 22.95 7.21
N ALA A 252 17.85 23.92 6.30
CA ALA A 252 19.03 24.75 6.10
C ALA A 252 19.36 25.32 7.48
N ARG A 253 20.55 24.97 7.98
CA ARG A 253 21.12 25.57 9.18
C ARG A 253 21.54 26.99 8.88
#